data_AF-A0AAV3YSK8-F1
#
_entry.id   AF-A0AAV3YSK8-F1
#
_cell.length_a   1.000
_cell.length_b   1.000
_cell.length_c   1.000
_cell.angle_alpha   90.00
_cell.angle_beta   90.00
_cell.angle_gamma   90.00
#
_symmetry.space_group_name_H-M   'P 1'
#
loop_
_entity.id
_entity.type
_entity.pdbx_description
1 polymer ?
#
loop_
_entity_poly.entity_id
_entity_poly.type
_entity_poly.pdbx_seq_one_letter_code
_entity_poly.pdbx_strand_id
1 'polypeptide(L)'
;MFDCSEVDDLPHLEFIVNGKKLSLSSRDYTAEIELYGEYICASRILAMGWRENDEPDWVLGLNFMRAYYTQFDKGNHRIGFAKAYSFPKTL
;
A
#
# COMPACT_ATOMS: atom_id res chain seq x y z
N MET A 1 -14.98 -0.44 -6.04
CA MET A 1 -15.57 -0.89 -4.76
C MET A 1 -16.02 -2.32 -4.96
N PHE A 2 -15.89 -3.17 -3.95
CA PHE A 2 -16.14 -4.61 -4.02
C PHE A 2 -16.54 -5.14 -2.64
N ASP A 3 -16.99 -6.39 -2.57
CA ASP A 3 -17.43 -7.04 -1.34
C ASP A 3 -16.22 -7.29 -0.40
N CYS A 4 -16.34 -6.90 0.88
CA CYS A 4 -15.25 -7.06 1.83
C CYS A 4 -14.87 -8.52 2.13
N SER A 5 -15.74 -9.49 1.84
CA SER A 5 -15.42 -10.91 1.93
C SER A 5 -14.36 -11.35 0.92
N GLU A 6 -14.19 -10.64 -0.19
CA GLU A 6 -13.20 -10.94 -1.23
C GLU A 6 -11.78 -10.47 -0.87
N VAL A 7 -11.60 -9.70 0.23
CA VAL A 7 -10.30 -9.09 0.57
C VAL A 7 -9.20 -10.13 0.74
N ASP A 8 -9.47 -11.26 1.38
CA ASP A 8 -8.45 -12.28 1.62
C ASP A 8 -8.08 -13.10 0.36
N ASP A 9 -8.89 -13.02 -0.69
CA ASP A 9 -8.63 -13.67 -2.00
C ASP A 9 -7.78 -12.80 -2.93
N LEU A 10 -7.61 -11.51 -2.60
CA LEU A 10 -6.82 -10.59 -3.41
C LEU A 10 -5.31 -10.90 -3.30
N PRO A 11 -4.53 -10.69 -4.37
CA PRO A 11 -3.12 -11.06 -4.39
C PRO A 11 -2.27 -10.19 -3.46
N HIS A 12 -1.14 -10.73 -3.03
CA HIS A 12 -0.06 -9.90 -2.50
C HIS A 12 0.53 -9.04 -3.62
N LEU A 13 0.84 -7.78 -3.32
CA LEU A 13 1.59 -6.90 -4.21
C LEU A 13 3.05 -6.90 -3.80
N GLU A 14 3.95 -7.18 -4.75
CA GLU A 14 5.39 -7.19 -4.52
C GLU A 14 6.06 -6.00 -5.20
N PHE A 15 6.75 -5.17 -4.42
CA PHE A 15 7.63 -4.12 -4.91
C PHE A 15 9.07 -4.63 -4.85
N ILE A 16 9.78 -4.60 -5.98
CA ILE A 16 11.19 -5.00 -6.04
C ILE A 16 12.04 -3.74 -5.97
N VAL A 17 12.70 -3.51 -4.84
CA VAL A 17 13.57 -2.35 -4.62
C VAL A 17 14.99 -2.85 -4.34
N ASN A 18 15.93 -2.50 -5.23
CA ASN A 18 17.32 -2.94 -5.16
C ASN A 18 17.46 -4.47 -4.98
N GLY A 19 16.68 -5.25 -5.75
CA GLY A 19 16.65 -6.71 -5.68
C GLY A 19 15.93 -7.31 -4.46
N LYS A 20 15.48 -6.50 -3.51
CA LYS A 20 14.70 -6.97 -2.35
C LYS A 20 13.21 -6.87 -2.61
N LYS A 21 12.48 -7.92 -2.24
CA LYS A 21 11.02 -7.96 -2.31
C LYS A 21 10.41 -7.31 -1.07
N LEU A 22 9.56 -6.31 -1.27
CA LEU A 22 8.76 -5.65 -0.26
C LEU A 22 7.29 -5.92 -0.57
N SER A 23 6.70 -6.87 0.15
CA SER A 23 5.31 -7.33 -0.06
C SER A 23 4.30 -6.53 0.75
N LEU A 24 3.18 -6.17 0.13
CA LEU A 24 1.95 -5.71 0.75
C LEU A 24 0.91 -6.83 0.67
N SER A 25 0.25 -7.12 1.79
CA SER A 25 -0.94 -7.98 1.81
C SER A 25 -2.15 -7.24 1.22
N SER A 26 -3.19 -7.98 0.87
CA SER A 26 -4.47 -7.41 0.43
C SER A 26 -5.02 -6.35 1.39
N ARG A 27 -4.87 -6.58 2.70
CA ARG A 27 -5.33 -5.68 3.77
C ARG A 27 -4.47 -4.41 3.90
N ASP A 28 -3.25 -4.39 3.37
CA ASP A 28 -2.38 -3.21 3.39
C ASP A 28 -2.81 -2.17 2.34
N TYR A 29 -3.34 -2.63 1.20
CA TYR A 29 -3.74 -1.75 0.09
C TYR A 29 -5.26 -1.63 -0.11
N THR A 30 -6.08 -2.21 0.77
CA THR A 30 -7.54 -2.04 0.75
C THR A 30 -8.02 -1.19 1.93
N ALA A 31 -9.22 -0.62 1.77
CA ALA A 31 -9.93 0.12 2.80
C ALA A 31 -11.34 -0.44 2.92
N GLU A 32 -11.78 -0.71 4.15
CA GLU A 32 -13.19 -0.91 4.48
C GLU A 32 -13.82 0.47 4.74
N ILE A 33 -15.00 0.69 4.17
CA ILE A 33 -15.74 1.94 4.20
C ILE A 33 -17.17 1.61 4.57
N GLU A 34 -17.68 2.23 5.64
CA GLU A 34 -19.08 2.12 6.03
C GLU A 34 -19.92 3.11 5.22
N LEU A 35 -20.91 2.61 4.48
CA LEU A 35 -21.90 3.41 3.75
C LEU A 35 -23.31 2.90 4.09
N TYR A 36 -24.15 3.79 4.62
CA TYR A 36 -25.57 3.49 4.91
C TYR A 36 -25.79 2.26 5.81
N GLY A 37 -24.83 1.95 6.70
CA GLY A 37 -24.90 0.80 7.61
C GLY A 37 -24.37 -0.52 7.02
N GLU A 38 -23.82 -0.49 5.81
CA GLU A 38 -23.13 -1.63 5.19
C GLU A 38 -21.64 -1.32 5.00
N TYR A 39 -20.80 -2.36 5.10
CA TYR A 39 -19.38 -2.25 4.84
C TYR A 39 -19.07 -2.64 3.39
N ILE A 40 -18.40 -1.73 2.67
CA ILE A 40 -17.88 -1.98 1.34
C ILE A 40 -16.37 -1.78 1.31
N CYS A 41 -15.68 -2.51 0.45
CA CYS A 41 -14.23 -2.42 0.35
C CYS A 41 -13.79 -1.71 -0.93
N ALA A 42 -12.69 -0.97 -0.84
CA ALA A 42 -12.10 -0.25 -1.95
C ALA A 42 -10.59 -0.42 -1.99
N SER A 43 -10.03 -0.44 -3.21
CA SER A 43 -8.59 -0.35 -3.39
C SER A 43 -8.11 1.06 -2.99
N ARG A 44 -6.99 1.13 -2.29
CA ARG A 44 -6.26 2.38 -2.01
C ARG A 44 -5.19 2.67 -3.06
N ILE A 45 -5.16 1.93 -4.16
CA ILE A 45 -4.29 2.15 -5.30
C ILE A 45 -5.04 3.02 -6.29
N LEU A 46 -4.41 4.11 -6.71
CA LEU A 46 -4.99 5.08 -7.61
C LEU A 46 -4.14 5.16 -8.86
N ALA A 47 -4.80 5.15 -10.02
CA ALA A 47 -4.13 5.50 -11.27
C ALA A 47 -3.86 7.01 -11.25
N MET A 48 -2.59 7.39 -11.31
CA MET A 48 -2.21 8.76 -11.59
C MET A 48 -2.37 8.98 -13.10
N GLY A 49 -3.02 10.08 -13.48
CA GLY A 49 -3.26 10.39 -14.89
C GLY A 49 -1.96 10.56 -15.67
N TRP A 50 -1.96 10.15 -16.94
CA TRP A 50 -0.81 10.33 -17.84
C TRP A 50 -0.66 11.81 -18.21
N ARG A 51 0.54 12.37 -18.04
CA ARG A 51 0.93 13.66 -18.60
C ARG A 51 1.91 13.37 -19.74
N GLU A 52 1.73 14.02 -20.89
CA GLU A 52 2.39 13.68 -22.16
C GLU A 52 3.93 13.60 -22.13
N ASN A 53 4.58 14.13 -21.08
CA ASN A 53 6.03 14.18 -20.93
C ASN A 53 6.57 13.57 -19.62
N ASP A 54 5.72 12.98 -18.78
CA ASP A 54 6.17 12.39 -17.51
C ASP A 54 6.59 10.93 -17.74
N GLU A 55 7.77 10.55 -17.23
CA GLU A 55 8.15 9.14 -17.14
C GLU A 55 7.19 8.40 -16.19
N PRO A 56 6.85 7.12 -16.46
CA PRO A 56 6.01 6.34 -15.55
C PRO A 56 6.63 6.28 -14.15
N ASP A 57 5.97 6.92 -13.18
CA ASP A 57 6.42 6.98 -11.80
C ASP A 57 5.46 6.21 -10.87
N TRP A 58 5.99 5.85 -9.70
CA TRP A 58 5.21 5.24 -8.63
C TRP A 58 5.30 6.12 -7.39
N VAL A 59 4.15 6.52 -6.87
CA VAL A 59 4.08 7.19 -5.56
C VAL A 59 3.77 6.15 -4.49
N LEU A 60 4.80 5.74 -3.75
CA LEU A 60 4.67 4.84 -2.59
C LEU A 60 4.18 5.63 -1.36
N GLY A 61 2.88 5.87 -1.31
CA GLY A 61 2.23 6.66 -0.26
C GLY A 61 1.94 5.90 1.04
N LEU A 62 0.92 6.38 1.76
CA LEU A 62 0.57 5.89 3.11
C LEU A 62 0.32 4.38 3.20
N ASN A 63 -0.20 3.75 2.14
CA ASN A 63 -0.42 2.29 2.15
C ASN A 63 0.90 1.54 2.37
N PHE A 64 1.94 1.95 1.63
CA PHE A 64 3.27 1.37 1.73
C PHE A 64 3.94 1.76 3.05
N MET A 65 3.89 3.05 3.41
CA MET A 65 4.53 3.57 4.64
C MET A 65 3.91 3.03 5.94
N ARG A 66 2.65 2.57 5.91
CA ARG A 66 2.03 1.87 7.05
C ARG A 66 2.56 0.44 7.21
N ALA A 67 2.82 -0.25 6.10
CA ALA A 67 3.36 -1.60 6.11
C ALA A 67 4.87 -1.62 6.34
N TYR A 68 5.57 -0.55 5.98
CA TYR A 68 7.02 -0.42 6.09
C TYR A 68 7.42 0.90 6.77
N TYR A 69 8.10 0.78 7.90
CA TYR A 69 8.84 1.89 8.46
C TYR A 69 9.83 2.40 7.43
N THR A 70 9.74 3.70 7.13
CA THR A 70 10.50 4.36 6.08
C THR A 70 11.44 5.37 6.70
N GLN A 71 12.74 5.14 6.58
CA GLN A 71 13.78 6.08 7.03
C GLN A 71 14.24 6.93 5.86
N PHE A 72 14.17 8.25 6.02
CA PHE A 72 14.74 9.22 5.08
C PHE A 72 16.10 9.67 5.60
N ASP A 73 17.17 9.15 5.01
CA ASP A 73 18.55 9.47 5.40
C ASP A 73 19.13 10.50 4.44
N LYS A 74 18.94 11.78 4.80
CA LYS A 74 19.47 12.91 4.01
C LYS A 74 21.01 12.91 3.98
N GLY A 75 21.67 12.52 5.08
CA GLY A 75 23.14 12.55 5.17
C GLY A 75 23.82 11.63 4.17
N ASN A 76 23.20 10.48 3.87
CA ASN A 76 23.69 9.52 2.87
C ASN A 76 22.86 9.49 1.58
N HIS A 77 21.94 10.44 1.38
CA HIS A 77 21.04 10.50 0.21
C HIS A 77 20.33 9.18 -0.13
N ARG A 78 19.75 8.52 0.86
CA ARG A 78 19.09 7.21 0.68
C ARG A 78 17.80 7.08 1.48
N ILE A 79 16.99 6.12 1.06
CA ILE A 79 15.78 5.71 1.78
C ILE A 79 15.94 4.24 2.21
N GLY A 80 15.60 3.97 3.47
CA GLY A 80 15.63 2.63 4.05
C GLY A 80 14.22 2.16 4.41
N PHE A 81 13.97 0.86 4.26
CA PHE A 81 12.70 0.23 4.61
C PHE A 81 12.90 -0.91 5.60
N ALA A 82 12.04 -0.98 6.60
CA ALA A 82 11.91 -2.12 7.51
C ALA A 82 10.43 -2.45 7.70
N LYS A 83 10.09 -3.73 7.92
CA LYS A 83 8.69 -4.11 8.16
C LYS A 83 8.18 -3.35 9.40
N ALA A 84 7.07 -2.65 9.27
CA ALA A 84 6.45 -1.96 10.40
C ALA A 84 5.84 -2.98 11.35
N TYR A 85 5.90 -2.68 12.65
CA TYR A 85 5.13 -3.43 13.64
C TYR A 85 3.67 -3.02 13.53
N SER A 86 2.79 -3.98 13.26
CA SER A 86 1.34 -3.79 13.34
C SER A 86 0.81 -4.55 14.56
N PHE A 87 -0.03 -3.87 15.35
CA PHE A 87 -0.85 -4.58 16.33
C PHE A 87 -1.88 -5.44 15.57
N PRO A 88 -2.18 -6.66 16.03
CA PRO A 88 -3.32 -7.39 15.51
C PRO A 88 -4.54 -6.50 15.67
N LYS A 89 -5.21 -6.17 14.56
CA LYS A 89 -6.52 -5.54 14.61
C LYS A 89 -7.46 -6.59 15.19
N THR A 90 -7.75 -6.50 16.48
CA THR A 90 -8.94 -7.13 17.04
C THR A 90 -10.12 -6.57 16.26
N LEU A 91 -10.86 -7.48 15.63
CA LEU A 91 -12.19 -7.23 15.06
C LEU A 91 -13.10 -6.58 16.10
#